data_AF-A0AAX3RZB3-F1
#
_entry.id   AF-A0AAX3RZB3-F1
#
_cell.length_a   1.000
_cell.length_b   1.000
_cell.length_c   1.000
_cell.angle_alpha   90.00
_cell.angle_beta   90.00
_cell.angle_gamma   90.00
#
_symmetry.space_group_name_H-M   'P 1'
#
loop_
_entity.id
_entity.type
_entity.pdbx_description
1 polymer ?
#
loop_
_entity_poly.entity_id
_entity_poly.type
_entity_poly.pdbx_seq_one_letter_code
_entity_poly.pdbx_strand_id
1 'polypeptide(L)'
;MIDTNIAALLENKECCFSLQDKLVLAVPHSAEMGISFNSSYSGKRINIEEQSLFVCSQLEFDSIINRKDWLIYSLELSEVVEILAVIDSAMKQSFLLEKEMMEPGNRNSDVIFISNDYIYDLTIKDIVIGLIIQQQPEFNLWCNILRRYEAYGIMRFLLSAAEKDKNANINQLCKQYGISASYFRQLYRENFNKTAKRKIMSVRMASAILKLIESDNSILDIGLEAGYCSASHFTNDIKKELGLTPSDIRHLGVKLYEK
;
A
#
# COMPACT_ATOMS: atom_id res chain seq x y z
N MET A 1 -25.46 0.48 -9.96
CA MET A 1 -25.52 1.94 -9.85
C MET A 1 -24.34 2.33 -9.00
N ILE A 2 -23.30 2.87 -9.63
CA ILE A 2 -22.16 3.45 -8.92
C ILE A 2 -22.72 4.61 -8.10
N ASP A 3 -22.41 4.63 -6.81
CA ASP A 3 -23.00 5.56 -5.83
C ASP A 3 -22.69 7.00 -6.22
N THR A 4 -23.63 7.64 -6.91
CA THR A 4 -23.62 9.05 -7.31
C THR A 4 -23.52 9.97 -6.07
N ASN A 5 -23.76 9.43 -4.87
CA ASN A 5 -23.68 10.16 -3.61
C ASN A 5 -22.26 10.31 -3.04
N ILE A 6 -21.32 9.40 -3.32
CA ILE A 6 -19.93 9.57 -2.87
C ILE A 6 -19.22 10.57 -3.79
N ALA A 7 -19.48 10.51 -5.10
CA ALA A 7 -18.97 11.49 -6.06
C ALA A 7 -19.46 12.91 -5.74
N ALA A 8 -20.73 13.09 -5.38
CA ALA A 8 -21.30 14.39 -4.99
C ALA A 8 -20.76 14.93 -3.65
N LEU A 9 -20.30 14.06 -2.73
CA LEU A 9 -19.62 14.47 -1.49
C LEU A 9 -18.16 14.90 -1.72
N LEU A 10 -17.56 14.46 -2.82
CA LEU A 10 -16.20 14.79 -3.26
C LEU A 10 -16.14 16.03 -4.17
N GLU A 11 -17.29 16.59 -4.57
CA GLU A 11 -17.38 17.76 -5.47
C GLU A 11 -17.01 19.11 -4.81
N ASN A 12 -16.73 19.14 -3.51
CA ASN A 12 -16.14 20.31 -2.86
C ASN A 12 -14.60 20.36 -3.09
N LYS A 13 -14.17 20.63 -4.32
CA LYS A 13 -12.86 21.23 -4.72
C LYS A 13 -11.58 20.84 -3.94
N GLU A 14 -11.45 19.63 -3.41
CA GLU A 14 -10.20 19.08 -2.89
C GLU A 14 -9.77 17.94 -3.82
N CYS A 15 -8.48 17.89 -4.23
CA CYS A 15 -7.95 16.92 -5.20
C CYS A 15 -8.37 15.48 -4.85
N CYS A 16 -9.31 14.93 -5.63
CA CYS A 16 -9.75 13.55 -5.45
C CYS A 16 -8.98 12.67 -6.43
N PHE A 17 -8.02 11.92 -5.93
CA PHE A 17 -7.33 10.89 -6.69
C PHE A 17 -8.27 9.72 -7.02
N SER A 18 -8.15 9.12 -8.18
CA SER A 18 -8.63 7.76 -8.41
C SER A 18 -7.62 6.78 -7.80
N LEU A 19 -8.09 5.71 -7.16
CA LEU A 19 -7.20 4.68 -6.62
C LEU A 19 -6.44 3.89 -7.71
N GLN A 20 -6.86 4.03 -8.96
CA GLN A 20 -6.18 3.48 -10.13
C GLN A 20 -5.13 4.43 -10.73
N ASP A 21 -5.04 5.67 -10.21
CA ASP A 21 -4.00 6.60 -10.62
C ASP A 21 -2.63 6.11 -10.16
N LYS A 22 -1.59 6.61 -10.83
CA LYS A 22 -0.22 6.16 -10.64
C LYS A 22 0.52 7.14 -9.75
N LEU A 23 1.11 6.62 -8.67
CA LEU A 23 2.23 7.27 -8.01
C LEU A 23 3.50 6.90 -8.80
N VAL A 24 4.18 7.89 -9.34
CA VAL A 24 5.31 7.72 -10.24
C VAL A 24 6.57 8.28 -9.62
N LEU A 25 7.63 7.49 -9.60
CA LEU A 25 9.00 7.93 -9.37
C LEU A 25 9.69 8.02 -10.73
N ALA A 26 10.07 9.23 -11.12
CA ALA A 26 10.82 9.48 -12.34
C ALA A 26 12.26 9.87 -11.99
N VAL A 27 13.23 9.14 -12.55
CA VAL A 27 14.66 9.36 -12.33
C VAL A 27 15.31 9.69 -13.69
N PRO A 28 15.92 10.88 -13.89
CA PRO A 28 16.53 11.23 -15.16
C PRO A 28 17.83 10.45 -15.39
N HIS A 29 18.03 9.93 -16.60
CA HIS A 29 19.31 9.33 -17.01
C HIS A 29 20.30 10.39 -17.51
N SER A 30 19.78 11.47 -18.10
CA SER A 30 20.54 12.64 -18.57
C SER A 30 19.74 13.91 -18.35
N ALA A 31 20.38 14.99 -17.92
CA ALA A 31 19.73 16.26 -17.57
C ALA A 31 19.20 17.09 -18.78
N GLU A 32 19.16 16.53 -19.99
CA GLU A 32 18.95 17.32 -21.21
C GLU A 32 17.47 17.51 -21.59
N MET A 33 16.55 16.65 -21.13
CA MET A 33 15.14 16.74 -21.56
C MET A 33 14.15 16.43 -20.43
N GLY A 34 13.56 17.48 -19.87
CA GLY A 34 12.55 17.38 -18.80
C GLY A 34 11.25 16.67 -19.23
N ILE A 35 10.50 16.16 -18.26
CA ILE A 35 9.12 15.67 -18.43
C ILE A 35 8.16 16.81 -18.20
N SER A 36 7.24 17.04 -19.14
CA SER A 36 6.17 18.03 -18.99
C SER A 36 4.80 17.42 -19.25
N PHE A 37 3.84 17.67 -18.37
CA PHE A 37 2.44 17.27 -18.54
C PHE A 37 1.52 18.27 -17.84
N ASN A 38 0.23 18.26 -18.17
CA ASN A 38 -0.77 19.06 -17.45
C ASN A 38 -1.40 18.17 -16.39
N SER A 39 -1.30 18.54 -15.11
CA SER A 39 -1.87 17.77 -13.99
C SER A 39 -3.40 17.86 -14.04
N SER A 40 -4.05 16.70 -14.11
CA SER A 40 -5.50 16.58 -13.97
C SER A 40 -6.03 17.00 -12.59
N TYR A 41 -5.16 17.08 -11.57
CA TYR A 41 -5.56 17.41 -10.20
C TYR A 41 -5.45 18.90 -9.88
N SER A 42 -4.33 19.54 -10.27
CA SER A 42 -4.13 20.97 -10.02
C SER A 42 -4.48 21.86 -11.21
N GLY A 43 -4.65 21.29 -12.39
CA GLY A 43 -4.82 22.03 -13.64
C GLY A 43 -3.57 22.77 -14.10
N LYS A 44 -2.43 22.59 -13.42
CA LYS A 44 -1.16 23.27 -13.74
C LYS A 44 -0.33 22.44 -14.70
N ARG A 45 0.48 23.14 -15.50
CA ARG A 45 1.56 22.50 -16.26
C ARG A 45 2.70 22.17 -15.29
N ILE A 46 3.01 20.89 -15.19
CA ILE A 46 4.11 20.34 -14.40
C ILE A 46 5.31 20.16 -15.31
N ASN A 47 6.48 20.56 -14.83
CA ASN A 47 7.77 20.34 -15.47
C ASN A 47 8.71 19.68 -14.47
N ILE A 48 9.29 18.54 -14.84
CA ILE A 48 10.17 17.72 -14.00
C ILE A 48 11.50 17.61 -14.73
N GLU A 49 12.54 18.15 -14.10
CA GLU A 49 13.91 18.16 -14.62
C GLU A 49 14.85 17.32 -13.76
N GLU A 50 14.42 16.99 -12.54
CA GLU A 50 15.17 16.26 -11.55
C GLU A 50 14.38 15.03 -11.09
N GLN A 51 15.02 14.21 -10.25
CA GLN A 51 14.37 13.06 -9.68
C GLN A 51 13.20 13.46 -8.78
N SER A 52 12.01 12.99 -9.14
CA SER A 52 10.78 13.41 -8.47
C SER A 52 9.74 12.31 -8.38
N LEU A 53 8.92 12.43 -7.34
CA LEU A 53 7.72 11.65 -7.09
C LEU A 53 6.49 12.51 -7.39
N PHE A 54 5.50 11.97 -8.10
CA PHE A 54 4.26 12.68 -8.42
C PHE A 54 3.10 11.71 -8.66
N VAL A 55 1.88 12.22 -8.56
CA VAL A 55 0.66 11.47 -8.89
C VAL A 55 0.16 11.91 -10.26
N CYS A 56 -0.17 10.94 -11.11
CA CYS A 56 -0.75 11.21 -12.43
C CYS A 56 -1.84 10.20 -12.78
N SER A 57 -2.77 10.62 -13.64
CA SER A 57 -3.77 9.72 -14.22
C SER A 57 -3.13 8.69 -15.16
N GLN A 58 -3.87 7.64 -15.52
CA GLN A 58 -3.38 6.65 -16.49
C GLN A 58 -3.01 7.27 -17.85
N LEU A 59 -3.80 8.23 -18.33
CA LEU A 59 -3.53 8.91 -19.61
C LEU A 59 -2.24 9.72 -19.58
N GLU A 60 -1.98 10.41 -18.48
CA GLU A 60 -0.73 11.14 -18.27
C GLU A 60 0.45 10.18 -18.15
N PHE A 61 0.28 9.07 -17.43
CA PHE A 61 1.30 8.03 -17.29
C PHE A 61 1.72 7.41 -18.63
N ASP A 62 0.76 7.07 -19.49
CA ASP A 62 1.03 6.49 -20.81
C ASP A 62 1.85 7.43 -21.71
N SER A 63 1.75 8.75 -21.50
CA SER A 63 2.53 9.76 -22.23
C SER A 63 4.01 9.84 -21.81
N ILE A 64 4.35 9.36 -20.61
CA ILE A 64 5.69 9.47 -20.03
C ILE A 64 6.43 8.14 -19.92
N ILE A 65 5.73 7.01 -19.82
CA ILE A 65 6.33 5.70 -19.50
C ILE A 65 7.34 5.19 -20.53
N ASN A 66 7.21 5.59 -21.80
CA ASN A 66 8.06 5.11 -22.90
C ASN A 66 9.29 5.99 -23.17
N ARG A 67 9.60 6.93 -22.27
CA ARG A 67 10.76 7.82 -22.40
C ARG A 67 12.05 7.10 -22.07
N LYS A 68 12.98 7.05 -23.04
CA LYS A 68 14.26 6.33 -22.92
C LYS A 68 15.29 7.08 -22.06
N ASP A 69 15.09 8.37 -21.88
CA ASP A 69 15.91 9.31 -21.13
C ASP A 69 15.58 9.31 -19.63
N TRP A 70 14.55 8.57 -19.21
CA TRP A 70 14.09 8.49 -17.82
C TRP A 70 13.87 7.04 -17.39
N LEU A 71 14.25 6.72 -16.16
CA LEU A 71 13.81 5.51 -15.48
C LEU A 71 12.50 5.85 -14.76
N ILE A 72 11.43 5.15 -15.12
CA ILE A 72 10.09 5.37 -14.58
C ILE A 72 9.66 4.15 -13.78
N TYR A 73 9.37 4.36 -12.51
CA TYR A 73 8.78 3.37 -11.62
C TYR A 73 7.40 3.85 -11.19
N SER A 74 6.46 2.93 -10.97
CA SER A 74 5.09 3.31 -10.59
C SER A 74 4.43 2.33 -9.64
N LEU A 75 3.50 2.85 -8.84
CA LEU A 75 2.52 2.10 -8.05
C LEU A 75 1.12 2.62 -8.34
N GLU A 76 0.11 1.77 -8.21
CA GLU A 76 -1.26 2.27 -8.09
C GLU A 76 -1.45 2.93 -6.72
N LEU A 77 -2.26 3.99 -6.64
CA LEU A 77 -2.61 4.57 -5.35
C LEU A 77 -3.33 3.58 -4.42
N SER A 78 -4.01 2.58 -4.98
CA SER A 78 -4.53 1.44 -4.22
C SER A 78 -3.44 0.67 -3.47
N GLU A 79 -2.24 0.52 -4.04
CA GLU A 79 -1.08 -0.08 -3.39
C GLU A 79 -0.51 0.84 -2.31
N VAL A 80 -0.49 2.15 -2.55
CA VAL A 80 -0.09 3.15 -1.54
C VAL A 80 -1.04 3.11 -0.34
N VAL A 81 -2.35 3.01 -0.57
CA VAL A 81 -3.36 2.80 0.49
C VAL A 81 -3.11 1.50 1.26
N GLU A 82 -2.75 0.42 0.56
CA GLU A 82 -2.39 -0.85 1.21
C GLU A 82 -1.17 -0.68 2.12
N ILE A 83 -0.09 -0.05 1.64
CA ILE A 83 1.13 0.23 2.42
C ILE A 83 0.80 1.11 3.63
N LEU A 84 0.08 2.21 3.41
CA LEU A 84 -0.31 3.16 4.43
C LEU A 84 -1.12 2.50 5.55
N ALA A 85 -2.13 1.69 5.20
CA ALA A 85 -2.94 0.98 6.17
C ALA A 85 -2.13 -0.05 6.97
N VAL A 86 -1.14 -0.70 6.35
CA VAL A 86 -0.23 -1.64 7.03
C VAL A 86 0.65 -0.92 8.03
N ILE A 87 1.31 0.17 7.62
CA ILE A 87 2.18 0.97 8.49
C ILE A 87 1.38 1.54 9.67
N ASP A 88 0.24 2.19 9.39
CA ASP A 88 -0.62 2.77 10.43
C ASP A 88 -1.10 1.70 11.44
N SER A 89 -1.39 0.48 10.97
CA SER A 89 -1.79 -0.63 11.85
C SER A 89 -0.62 -1.11 12.72
N ALA A 90 0.57 -1.29 12.14
CA ALA A 90 1.77 -1.72 12.85
C ALA A 90 2.22 -0.70 13.91
N MET A 91 2.14 0.60 13.58
CA MET A 91 2.50 1.69 14.50
C MET A 91 1.43 1.95 15.58
N LYS A 92 0.31 1.21 15.58
CA LYS A 92 -0.88 1.46 16.42
C LYS A 92 -1.42 2.88 16.30
N GLN A 93 -1.12 3.58 15.21
CA GLN A 93 -1.60 4.92 14.97
C GLN A 93 -3.08 4.86 14.57
N SER A 94 -3.92 5.31 15.49
CA SER A 94 -5.36 5.50 15.29
C SER A 94 -5.58 6.89 14.69
N PHE A 95 -5.63 6.96 13.35
CA PHE A 95 -5.69 8.21 12.61
C PHE A 95 -7.09 8.84 12.58
N LEU A 96 -7.64 9.13 13.74
CA LEU A 96 -8.72 10.11 13.89
C LEU A 96 -8.36 11.23 14.89
N LEU A 97 -7.12 11.27 15.39
CA LEU A 97 -6.75 12.15 16.50
C LEU A 97 -5.87 13.35 16.18
N GLU A 98 -5.42 13.53 14.94
CA GLU A 98 -4.87 14.81 14.54
C GLU A 98 -5.81 15.46 13.54
N LYS A 99 -6.81 16.13 14.12
CA LYS A 99 -7.43 17.31 13.52
C LYS A 99 -6.36 18.41 13.47
N GLU A 100 -5.28 18.19 12.74
CA GLU A 100 -4.44 19.30 12.31
C GLU A 100 -5.33 20.15 11.43
N MET A 101 -5.69 21.30 11.96
CA MET A 101 -6.30 22.37 11.19
C MET A 101 -5.35 22.61 10.02
N MET A 102 -5.73 22.19 8.82
CA MET A 102 -4.98 22.59 7.62
C MET A 102 -4.92 24.11 7.66
N GLU A 103 -3.72 24.66 7.83
CA GLU A 103 -3.46 26.08 7.60
C GLU A 103 -3.93 26.38 6.17
N PRO A 104 -4.92 27.27 5.99
CA PRO A 104 -5.48 27.59 4.68
C PRO A 104 -4.42 28.33 3.87
N GLY A 105 -3.59 27.58 3.17
CA GLY A 105 -2.44 28.12 2.45
C GLY A 105 -1.39 27.09 2.02
N ASN A 106 -1.36 25.89 2.63
CA ASN A 106 -0.38 24.89 2.22
C ASN A 106 -0.81 24.26 0.89
N ARG A 107 -0.20 24.74 -0.20
CA ARG A 107 -0.45 24.26 -1.56
C ARG A 107 -0.05 22.78 -1.60
N ASN A 108 -0.99 21.90 -1.92
CA ASN A 108 -0.64 20.53 -2.29
C ASN A 108 0.38 20.60 -3.43
N SER A 109 1.61 20.19 -3.17
CA SER A 109 2.62 20.08 -4.20
C SER A 109 2.23 18.90 -5.10
N ASP A 110 2.11 19.15 -6.40
CA ASP A 110 1.86 18.08 -7.39
C ASP A 110 3.09 17.16 -7.55
N VAL A 111 4.26 17.64 -7.14
CA VAL A 111 5.56 17.00 -7.31
C VAL A 111 6.35 17.13 -6.02
N ILE A 112 7.00 16.05 -5.61
CA ILE A 112 7.91 15.97 -4.47
C ILE A 112 9.29 15.62 -5.02
N PHE A 113 10.28 16.48 -4.77
CA PHE A 113 11.66 16.20 -5.17
C PHE A 113 12.29 15.18 -4.22
N ILE A 114 13.00 14.20 -4.77
CA ILE A 114 13.67 13.16 -3.99
C ILE A 114 15.18 13.32 -4.15
N SER A 115 15.91 13.51 -3.06
CA SER A 115 17.38 13.63 -3.09
C SER A 115 18.05 12.31 -3.54
N ASN A 116 19.14 12.44 -4.28
CA ASN A 116 19.77 11.37 -5.07
C ASN A 116 20.60 10.36 -4.25
N ASP A 117 20.67 10.51 -2.93
CA ASP A 117 21.75 9.94 -2.13
C ASP A 117 21.62 8.42 -1.84
N TYR A 118 20.51 7.75 -2.21
CA TYR A 118 20.21 6.40 -1.69
C TYR A 118 19.53 5.38 -2.65
N ILE A 119 19.44 5.61 -3.96
CA ILE A 119 18.40 4.94 -4.79
C ILE A 119 18.84 3.73 -5.62
N TYR A 120 20.12 3.36 -5.65
CA TYR A 120 20.58 2.32 -6.59
C TYR A 120 19.98 0.91 -6.34
N ASP A 121 19.56 0.59 -5.11
CA ASP A 121 18.99 -0.72 -4.75
C ASP A 121 17.56 -0.66 -4.18
N LEU A 122 16.95 0.53 -4.06
CA LEU A 122 15.62 0.68 -3.45
C LEU A 122 14.51 0.57 -4.49
N THR A 123 13.46 -0.17 -4.16
CA THR A 123 12.22 -0.15 -4.96
C THR A 123 11.40 1.10 -4.65
N ILE A 124 10.51 1.50 -5.55
CA ILE A 124 9.53 2.58 -5.27
C ILE A 124 8.70 2.30 -4.00
N LYS A 125 8.43 1.02 -3.68
CA LYS A 125 7.72 0.64 -2.44
C LYS A 125 8.55 0.99 -1.21
N ASP A 126 9.86 0.73 -1.24
CA ASP A 126 10.76 1.04 -0.13
C ASP A 126 10.84 2.55 0.12
N ILE A 127 10.90 3.34 -0.97
CA ILE A 127 10.88 4.80 -0.91
C ILE A 127 9.57 5.28 -0.28
N VAL A 128 8.41 4.78 -0.75
CA VAL A 128 7.10 5.14 -0.18
C VAL A 128 7.01 4.78 1.30
N ILE A 129 7.46 3.58 1.69
CA ILE A 129 7.51 3.17 3.10
C ILE A 129 8.36 4.15 3.92
N GLY A 130 9.55 4.49 3.42
CA GLY A 130 10.45 5.45 4.06
C GLY A 130 9.80 6.82 4.25
N LEU A 131 9.16 7.36 3.21
CA LEU A 131 8.45 8.64 3.26
C LEU A 131 7.31 8.66 4.28
N ILE A 132 6.54 7.57 4.38
CA ILE A 132 5.46 7.43 5.36
C ILE A 132 6.03 7.38 6.78
N ILE A 133 7.03 6.52 7.02
CA ILE A 133 7.63 6.34 8.35
C ILE A 133 8.30 7.63 8.84
N GLN A 134 8.98 8.34 7.94
CA GLN A 134 9.64 9.61 8.23
C GLN A 134 8.66 10.80 8.28
N GLN A 135 7.37 10.58 8.02
CA GLN A 135 6.34 11.63 7.98
C GLN A 135 6.74 12.81 7.09
N GLN A 136 7.24 12.51 5.89
CA GLN A 136 7.67 13.55 4.95
C GLN A 136 6.47 14.50 4.68
N PRO A 137 6.62 15.84 4.89
CA PRO A 137 5.46 16.73 5.02
C PRO A 137 4.54 16.75 3.80
N GLU A 138 5.10 16.90 2.61
CA GLU A 138 4.36 16.96 1.35
C GLU A 138 3.68 15.63 1.03
N PHE A 139 4.37 14.51 1.24
CA PHE A 139 3.81 13.17 1.04
C PHE A 139 2.71 12.87 2.05
N ASN A 140 2.84 13.36 3.30
CA ASN A 140 1.83 13.17 4.32
C ASN A 140 0.51 13.87 3.97
N LEU A 141 0.54 14.99 3.20
CA LEU A 141 -0.68 15.60 2.67
C LEU A 141 -1.43 14.62 1.74
N TRP A 142 -0.73 13.91 0.87
CA TRP A 142 -1.33 12.87 0.02
C TRP A 142 -1.83 11.70 0.86
N CYS A 143 -1.07 11.24 1.86
CA CYS A 143 -1.52 10.21 2.79
C CYS A 143 -2.82 10.62 3.51
N ASN A 144 -2.95 11.87 3.95
CA ASN A 144 -4.14 12.38 4.62
C ASN A 144 -5.37 12.37 3.70
N ILE A 145 -5.19 12.62 2.41
CA ILE A 145 -6.25 12.45 1.40
C ILE A 145 -6.62 10.97 1.30
N LEU A 146 -5.63 10.09 1.10
CA LEU A 146 -5.84 8.64 0.94
C LEU A 146 -6.52 7.98 2.16
N ARG A 147 -6.26 8.46 3.38
CA ARG A 147 -6.92 7.97 4.61
C ARG A 147 -8.42 8.24 4.64
N ARG A 148 -8.93 9.19 3.86
CA ARG A 148 -10.37 9.50 3.75
C ARG A 148 -11.12 8.52 2.85
N TYR A 149 -10.41 7.67 2.09
CA TYR A 149 -11.04 6.72 1.17
C TYR A 149 -11.60 5.52 1.93
N GLU A 150 -12.76 5.02 1.49
CA GLU A 150 -13.35 3.80 2.06
C GLU A 150 -12.40 2.61 1.93
N ALA A 151 -11.63 2.53 0.85
CA ALA A 151 -10.62 1.50 0.63
C ALA A 151 -9.62 1.40 1.80
N TYR A 152 -9.15 2.54 2.32
CA TYR A 152 -8.28 2.59 3.49
C TYR A 152 -8.98 2.01 4.73
N GLY A 153 -10.23 2.42 4.99
CA GLY A 153 -11.04 1.90 6.10
C GLY A 153 -11.25 0.38 6.03
N ILE A 154 -11.58 -0.14 4.84
CA ILE A 154 -11.73 -1.58 4.61
C ILE A 154 -10.42 -2.32 4.87
N MET A 155 -9.29 -1.78 4.37
CA MET A 155 -7.99 -2.39 4.58
C MET A 155 -7.63 -2.43 6.07
N ARG A 156 -7.75 -1.30 6.79
CA ARG A 156 -7.52 -1.23 8.25
C ARG A 156 -8.40 -2.22 9.01
N PHE A 157 -9.68 -2.31 8.65
CA PHE A 157 -10.61 -3.25 9.27
C PHE A 157 -10.12 -4.70 9.06
N LEU A 158 -9.78 -5.09 7.83
CA LEU A 158 -9.27 -6.43 7.53
C LEU A 158 -7.97 -6.77 8.25
N LEU A 159 -7.01 -5.83 8.29
CA LEU A 159 -5.75 -6.00 9.01
C LEU A 159 -6.01 -6.26 10.50
N SER A 160 -6.83 -5.41 11.13
CA SER A 160 -7.18 -5.55 12.55
C SER A 160 -7.93 -6.85 12.86
N ALA A 161 -8.78 -7.30 11.93
CA ALA A 161 -9.53 -8.55 12.07
C ALA A 161 -8.62 -9.77 11.94
N ALA A 162 -7.68 -9.75 11.00
CA ALA A 162 -6.72 -10.84 10.79
C ALA A 162 -5.81 -11.06 11.99
N GLU A 163 -5.46 -9.98 12.71
CA GLU A 163 -4.66 -10.03 13.94
C GLU A 163 -5.44 -10.57 15.14
N LYS A 164 -6.70 -10.12 15.32
CA LYS A 164 -7.51 -10.45 16.50
C LYS A 164 -8.08 -11.87 16.47
N ASP A 165 -8.51 -12.34 15.31
CA ASP A 165 -9.18 -13.64 15.18
C ASP A 165 -8.56 -14.47 14.05
N LYS A 166 -7.77 -15.48 14.45
CA LYS A 166 -7.11 -16.45 13.57
C LYS A 166 -8.10 -17.32 12.78
N ASN A 167 -9.36 -17.40 13.22
CA ASN A 167 -10.43 -18.15 12.57
C ASN A 167 -11.46 -17.25 11.87
N ALA A 168 -11.23 -15.93 11.83
CA ALA A 168 -12.16 -14.99 11.22
C ALA A 168 -12.53 -15.42 9.79
N ASN A 169 -13.82 -15.69 9.59
CA ASN A 169 -14.38 -15.94 8.27
C ASN A 169 -14.79 -14.61 7.65
N ILE A 170 -14.49 -14.42 6.36
CA ILE A 170 -14.87 -13.22 5.61
C ILE A 170 -16.37 -12.88 5.77
N ASN A 171 -17.26 -13.87 5.84
CA ASN A 171 -18.70 -13.61 6.00
C ASN A 171 -19.03 -12.96 7.37
N GLN A 172 -18.33 -13.34 8.44
CA GLN A 172 -18.49 -12.74 9.76
C GLN A 172 -17.91 -11.32 9.76
N LEU A 173 -16.76 -11.12 9.12
CA LEU A 173 -16.13 -9.81 8.98
C LEU A 173 -17.02 -8.83 8.22
N CYS A 174 -17.64 -9.25 7.12
CA CYS A 174 -18.58 -8.40 6.38
C CYS A 174 -19.78 -8.00 7.25
N LYS A 175 -20.33 -8.94 8.04
CA LYS A 175 -21.43 -8.65 8.97
C LYS A 175 -21.02 -7.64 10.04
N GLN A 176 -19.80 -7.74 10.57
CA GLN A 176 -19.26 -6.81 11.54
C GLN A 176 -18.97 -5.43 10.94
N TYR A 177 -18.51 -5.38 9.68
CA TYR A 177 -18.32 -4.13 8.94
C TYR A 177 -19.66 -3.47 8.54
N GLY A 178 -20.77 -4.20 8.60
CA GLY A 178 -22.11 -3.69 8.31
C GLY A 178 -22.53 -3.79 6.85
N ILE A 179 -21.83 -4.59 6.02
CA ILE A 179 -22.17 -4.75 4.60
C ILE A 179 -22.31 -6.21 4.18
N SER A 180 -23.01 -6.45 3.06
CA SER A 180 -23.16 -7.80 2.53
C SER A 180 -21.82 -8.37 2.06
N ALA A 181 -21.63 -9.69 2.18
CA ALA A 181 -20.40 -10.34 1.72
C ALA A 181 -20.19 -10.22 0.20
N SER A 182 -21.27 -10.10 -0.59
CA SER A 182 -21.16 -9.86 -2.03
C SER A 182 -20.62 -8.47 -2.32
N TYR A 183 -21.22 -7.45 -1.68
CA TYR A 183 -20.80 -6.06 -1.84
C TYR A 183 -19.36 -5.86 -1.35
N PHE A 184 -19.00 -6.42 -0.20
CA PHE A 184 -17.62 -6.38 0.30
C PHE A 184 -16.60 -6.96 -0.70
N ARG A 185 -16.89 -8.13 -1.27
CA ARG A 185 -15.98 -8.77 -2.24
C ARG A 185 -15.84 -7.95 -3.51
N GLN A 186 -16.93 -7.38 -3.99
CA GLN A 186 -16.93 -6.50 -5.15
C GLN A 186 -16.08 -5.25 -4.86
N LEU A 187 -16.44 -4.51 -3.81
CA LEU A 187 -15.78 -3.27 -3.39
C LEU A 187 -14.28 -3.48 -3.14
N TYR A 188 -13.88 -4.56 -2.48
CA TYR A 188 -12.48 -4.88 -2.26
C TYR A 188 -11.74 -5.17 -3.57
N ARG A 189 -12.37 -5.92 -4.48
CA ARG A 189 -11.75 -6.28 -5.76
C ARG A 189 -11.60 -5.06 -6.67
N GLU A 190 -12.60 -4.18 -6.71
CA GLU A 190 -12.57 -2.93 -7.49
C GLU A 190 -11.47 -1.98 -7.02
N ASN A 191 -11.21 -1.93 -5.71
CA ASN A 191 -10.17 -1.07 -5.15
C ASN A 191 -8.77 -1.67 -5.25
N PHE A 192 -8.58 -2.97 -4.98
CA PHE A 192 -7.24 -3.55 -4.80
C PHE A 192 -6.83 -4.58 -5.86
N ASN A 193 -7.69 -4.89 -6.83
CA ASN A 193 -7.47 -5.91 -7.86
C ASN A 193 -7.12 -7.32 -7.29
N LYS A 194 -7.37 -7.54 -6.00
CA LYS A 194 -7.07 -8.75 -5.23
C LYS A 194 -8.32 -9.17 -4.44
N THR A 195 -8.28 -10.33 -3.80
CA THR A 195 -9.36 -10.76 -2.90
C THR A 195 -9.01 -10.48 -1.44
N ALA A 196 -10.00 -10.07 -0.65
CA ALA A 196 -9.80 -9.85 0.78
C ALA A 196 -9.32 -11.11 1.52
N LYS A 197 -9.77 -12.29 1.08
CA LYS A 197 -9.27 -13.57 1.61
C LYS A 197 -7.75 -13.70 1.41
N ARG A 198 -7.22 -13.36 0.22
CA ARG A 198 -5.77 -13.39 -0.02
C ARG A 198 -5.03 -12.43 0.90
N LYS A 199 -5.58 -11.24 1.16
CA LYS A 199 -4.96 -10.28 2.09
C LYS A 199 -4.96 -10.79 3.54
N ILE A 200 -6.06 -11.37 4.03
CA ILE A 200 -6.09 -12.00 5.36
C ILE A 200 -5.05 -13.12 5.45
N MET A 201 -4.97 -13.97 4.43
CA MET A 201 -3.98 -15.06 4.39
C MET A 201 -2.55 -14.54 4.36
N SER A 202 -2.26 -13.46 3.61
CA SER A 202 -0.89 -12.91 3.58
C SER A 202 -0.47 -12.30 4.92
N VAL A 203 -1.39 -11.65 5.64
CA VAL A 203 -1.13 -11.17 7.02
C VAL A 203 -0.86 -12.34 7.96
N ARG A 204 -1.69 -13.39 7.91
CA ARG A 204 -1.50 -14.59 8.74
C ARG A 204 -0.19 -15.32 8.41
N MET A 205 0.17 -15.38 7.13
CA MET A 205 1.44 -15.95 6.67
C MET A 205 2.63 -15.16 7.19
N ALA A 206 2.59 -13.82 7.15
CA ALA A 206 3.63 -12.97 7.73
C ALA A 206 3.82 -13.25 9.24
N SER A 207 2.73 -13.34 9.99
CA SER A 207 2.79 -13.72 11.42
C SER A 207 3.31 -15.15 11.64
N ALA A 208 3.02 -16.07 10.71
CA ALA A 208 3.52 -17.44 10.77
C ALA A 208 5.04 -17.50 10.51
N ILE A 209 5.53 -16.71 9.56
CA ILE A 209 6.97 -16.56 9.27
C ILE A 209 7.70 -16.04 10.50
N LEU A 210 7.15 -15.01 11.16
CA LEU A 210 7.74 -14.49 12.40
C LEU A 210 7.85 -15.60 13.47
N LYS A 211 6.78 -16.40 13.66
CA LYS A 211 6.81 -17.54 14.59
C LYS A 211 7.79 -18.65 14.20
N LEU A 212 8.01 -18.89 12.90
CA LEU A 212 9.01 -19.87 12.45
C LEU A 212 10.42 -19.46 12.86
N ILE A 213 10.67 -18.15 12.90
CA ILE A 213 11.95 -17.53 13.28
C ILE A 213 12.10 -17.47 14.80
N GLU A 214 11.05 -17.07 15.52
CA GLU A 214 11.09 -16.76 16.95
C GLU A 214 10.79 -17.95 17.87
N SER A 215 10.31 -19.08 17.34
CA SER A 215 9.86 -20.21 18.16
C SER A 215 10.19 -21.58 17.57
N ASP A 216 10.25 -22.57 18.47
CA ASP A 216 10.45 -23.99 18.16
C ASP A 216 9.15 -24.74 17.87
N ASN A 217 8.01 -24.05 17.78
CA ASN A 217 6.71 -24.68 17.50
C ASN A 217 6.77 -25.51 16.21
N SER A 218 5.98 -26.59 16.12
CA SER A 218 6.01 -27.42 14.93
C SER A 218 5.48 -26.65 13.71
N ILE A 219 6.01 -26.96 12.52
CA ILE A 219 5.53 -26.36 11.25
C ILE A 219 4.03 -26.62 11.06
N LEU A 220 3.53 -27.77 11.55
CA LEU A 220 2.11 -28.11 11.54
C LEU A 220 1.30 -27.13 12.40
N ASP A 221 1.69 -26.94 13.66
CA ASP A 221 0.96 -26.07 14.58
C ASP A 221 0.96 -24.62 14.09
N ILE A 222 2.11 -24.13 13.60
CA ILE A 222 2.22 -22.79 13.03
C ILE A 222 1.31 -22.64 11.80
N GLY A 223 1.29 -23.63 10.90
CA GLY A 223 0.42 -23.61 9.73
C GLY A 223 -1.07 -23.64 10.09
N LEU A 224 -1.46 -24.48 11.05
CA LEU A 224 -2.84 -24.56 11.55
C LEU A 224 -3.26 -23.22 12.20
N GLU A 225 -2.40 -22.62 13.02
CA GLU A 225 -2.64 -21.31 13.62
C GLU A 225 -2.76 -20.18 12.60
N ALA A 226 -2.06 -20.29 11.47
CA ALA A 226 -2.16 -19.35 10.36
C ALA A 226 -3.42 -19.58 9.49
N GLY A 227 -4.24 -20.58 9.81
CA GLY A 227 -5.49 -20.88 9.14
C GLY A 227 -5.35 -21.81 7.92
N TYR A 228 -4.23 -22.53 7.77
CA TYR A 228 -4.06 -23.54 6.74
C TYR A 228 -4.65 -24.88 7.17
N CYS A 229 -5.18 -25.64 6.21
CA CYS A 229 -5.74 -26.97 6.48
C CYS A 229 -4.69 -28.06 6.74
N SER A 230 -3.43 -27.82 6.35
CA SER A 230 -2.33 -28.78 6.53
C SER A 230 -0.96 -28.09 6.46
N ALA A 231 0.05 -28.73 7.04
CA ALA A 231 1.46 -28.31 6.94
C ALA A 231 1.94 -28.27 5.49
N SER A 232 1.49 -29.21 4.64
CA SER A 232 1.85 -29.26 3.22
C SER A 232 1.28 -28.08 2.44
N HIS A 233 0.02 -27.70 2.69
CA HIS A 233 -0.57 -26.50 2.07
C HIS A 233 0.19 -25.24 2.48
N PHE A 234 0.49 -25.11 3.78
CA PHE A 234 1.27 -24.00 4.31
C PHE A 234 2.67 -23.92 3.68
N THR A 235 3.39 -25.04 3.63
CA THR A 235 4.73 -25.12 3.05
C THR A 235 4.76 -24.74 1.58
N ASN A 236 3.80 -25.25 0.80
CA ASN A 236 3.71 -24.94 -0.63
C ASN A 236 3.40 -23.46 -0.88
N ASP A 237 2.53 -22.86 -0.07
CA ASP A 237 2.15 -21.46 -0.20
C ASP A 237 3.33 -20.54 0.17
N ILE A 238 4.01 -20.79 1.29
CA ILE A 238 5.24 -20.05 1.68
C ILE A 238 6.31 -20.18 0.60
N LYS A 239 6.58 -21.39 0.10
CA LYS A 239 7.61 -21.60 -0.93
C LYS A 239 7.28 -20.87 -2.21
N LYS A 240 6.00 -20.78 -2.57
CA LYS A 240 5.55 -20.03 -3.74
C LYS A 240 5.74 -18.53 -3.56
N GLU A 241 5.45 -18.00 -2.38
CA GLU A 241 5.50 -16.56 -2.11
C GLU A 241 6.92 -16.05 -1.81
N LEU A 242 7.77 -16.85 -1.17
CA LEU A 242 9.11 -16.44 -0.71
C LEU A 242 10.28 -17.19 -1.36
N GLY A 243 10.01 -18.27 -2.10
CA GLY A 243 11.06 -19.13 -2.65
C GLY A 243 11.75 -20.05 -1.61
N LEU A 244 11.37 -19.96 -0.33
CA LEU A 244 11.97 -20.69 0.79
C LEU A 244 10.96 -21.64 1.43
N THR A 245 11.42 -22.75 2.02
CA THR A 245 10.54 -23.60 2.85
C THR A 245 10.46 -23.07 4.29
N PRO A 246 9.44 -23.48 5.09
CA PRO A 246 9.38 -23.15 6.51
C PRO A 246 10.65 -23.54 7.29
N SER A 247 11.27 -24.66 6.94
CA SER A 247 12.54 -25.10 7.54
C SER A 247 13.71 -24.18 7.16
N ASP A 248 13.79 -23.73 5.91
CA ASP A 248 14.84 -22.80 5.46
C ASP A 248 14.74 -21.47 6.22
N ILE A 249 13.51 -20.97 6.40
CA ILE A 249 13.22 -19.75 7.16
C ILE A 249 13.66 -19.89 8.62
N ARG A 250 13.38 -21.03 9.26
CA ARG A 250 13.83 -21.30 10.64
C ARG A 250 15.35 -21.28 10.75
N HIS A 251 16.05 -21.95 9.83
CA HIS A 251 17.51 -21.94 9.81
C HIS A 251 18.10 -20.55 9.58
N LEU A 252 17.43 -19.70 8.80
CA LEU A 252 17.84 -18.31 8.61
C LEU A 252 17.71 -17.52 9.91
N GLY A 253 16.62 -17.70 10.65
CA GLY A 253 16.40 -17.09 11.96
C GLY A 253 17.54 -17.39 12.94
N VAL A 254 17.91 -18.66 13.10
CA VAL A 254 19.01 -19.08 13.98
C VAL A 254 20.32 -18.34 13.65
N LYS A 255 20.66 -18.22 12.36
CA LYS A 255 21.87 -17.50 11.93
C LYS A 255 21.85 -16.00 12.21
N LEU A 256 20.67 -15.38 12.28
CA LEU A 256 20.53 -13.94 12.52
C LEU A 256 20.66 -13.59 14.01
N TYR A 257 20.28 -14.51 14.91
CA TYR A 257 20.32 -14.30 16.37
C TYR A 257 21.55 -14.90 17.06
N GLU A 258 22.39 -15.66 16.36
CA GLU A 258 23.67 -16.19 16.87
C GLU A 258 24.86 -15.21 16.69
N LYS A 259 24.63 -13.89 16.58
CA LYS A 259 25.68 -12.86 16.53
C LYS A 259 25.89 -12.13 17.85
#